data_AF-A0A9E3DQH8-F1
#
_entry.id   AF-A0A9E3DQH8-F1
#
_cell.length_a   1.000
_cell.length_b   1.000
_cell.length_c   1.000
_cell.angle_alpha   90.00
_cell.angle_beta   90.00
_cell.angle_gamma   90.00
#
_symmetry.space_group_name_H-M   'P 1'
#
loop_
_entity.id
_entity.type
_entity.pdbx_description
1 polymer ?
#
loop_
_entity_poly.entity_id
_entity_poly.type
_entity_poly.pdbx_seq_one_letter_code
_entity_poly.pdbx_strand_id
1 'polypeptide(L)'
;MAGYLEAYGEAEQKHARNIRTLKWTAAIVCAVLIIGLILFSTFHNYREERQVRAFIDLLKNKDFQSAYHMWGCTDATPCRDYNFKRFMDDWGPNSPHADAAAAKIDTADSCGTGVVIPVEFQGTEAVPLWVERDNQIIGFSPDPECRKRRLHIREFFSNLFHKS
;
A
#
# COMPACT_ATOMS: atom_id res chain seq x y z
N MET A 1 -40.65 -53.34 -13.14
CA MET A 1 -40.06 -52.06 -13.63
C MET A 1 -39.59 -51.18 -12.46
N ALA A 2 -38.96 -51.74 -11.42
CA ALA A 2 -38.52 -50.98 -10.24
C ALA A 2 -37.11 -50.37 -10.42
N GLY A 3 -36.22 -51.06 -11.15
CA GLY A 3 -34.82 -50.64 -11.29
C GLY A 3 -34.58 -49.33 -12.07
N TYR A 4 -35.55 -48.86 -12.88
CA TYR A 4 -35.40 -47.58 -13.60
C TYR A 4 -35.56 -46.37 -12.67
N LEU A 5 -36.45 -46.46 -11.68
CA LEU A 5 -36.67 -45.40 -10.69
C LEU A 5 -35.55 -45.35 -9.65
N GLU A 6 -35.01 -46.51 -9.26
CA GLU A 6 -33.85 -46.60 -8.36
C GLU A 6 -32.58 -46.04 -9.03
N ALA A 7 -32.32 -46.38 -10.29
CA ALA A 7 -31.18 -45.85 -11.04
C ALA A 7 -31.25 -44.32 -11.23
N TYR A 8 -32.45 -43.76 -11.44
CA TYR A 8 -32.66 -42.32 -11.52
C TYR A 8 -32.42 -41.62 -10.17
N GLY A 9 -32.94 -42.19 -9.08
CA GLY A 9 -32.74 -41.66 -7.72
C GLY A 9 -31.28 -41.67 -7.28
N GLU A 10 -30.52 -42.72 -7.64
CA GLU A 10 -29.08 -42.79 -7.33
C GLU A 10 -28.24 -41.79 -8.15
N ALA A 11 -28.59 -41.57 -9.41
CA ALA A 11 -27.92 -40.58 -10.26
C ALA A 11 -28.15 -39.15 -9.74
N GLU A 12 -29.39 -38.80 -9.39
CA GLU A 12 -29.70 -37.48 -8.81
C GLU A 12 -29.01 -37.26 -7.46
N GLN A 13 -28.94 -38.28 -6.60
CA GLN A 13 -28.23 -38.19 -5.32
C GLN A 13 -26.71 -37.97 -5.51
N LYS A 14 -26.10 -38.63 -6.51
CA LYS A 14 -24.69 -38.42 -6.87
C LYS A 14 -24.47 -37.02 -7.44
N HIS A 15 -25.34 -36.55 -8.33
CA HIS A 15 -25.26 -35.18 -8.88
C HIS A 15 -25.44 -34.11 -7.80
N ALA A 16 -26.40 -34.27 -6.89
CA ALA A 16 -26.63 -33.34 -5.80
C ALA A 16 -25.45 -33.26 -4.82
N ARG A 17 -24.83 -34.41 -4.48
CA ARG A 17 -23.60 -34.44 -3.67
C ARG A 17 -22.43 -33.78 -4.38
N ASN A 18 -22.21 -34.08 -5.66
CA ASN A 18 -21.13 -33.51 -6.45
C ASN A 18 -21.28 -31.99 -6.64
N ILE A 19 -22.51 -31.50 -6.86
CA ILE A 19 -22.79 -30.07 -6.95
C ILE A 19 -22.57 -29.39 -5.59
N ARG A 20 -22.95 -30.03 -4.48
CA ARG A 20 -22.70 -29.50 -3.15
C ARG A 20 -21.19 -29.42 -2.88
N THR A 21 -20.43 -30.48 -3.10
CA THR A 21 -18.98 -30.45 -2.90
C THR A 21 -18.31 -29.43 -3.80
N LEU A 22 -18.72 -29.32 -5.07
CA LEU A 22 -18.19 -28.32 -6.01
C LEU A 22 -18.46 -26.87 -5.55
N LYS A 23 -19.67 -26.60 -5.03
CA LYS A 23 -20.03 -25.28 -4.47
C LYS A 23 -19.17 -24.94 -3.26
N TRP A 24 -18.95 -25.90 -2.36
CA TRP A 24 -18.10 -25.70 -1.18
C TRP A 24 -16.63 -25.51 -1.57
N THR A 25 -16.10 -26.30 -2.50
CA THR A 25 -14.73 -26.10 -3.00
C THR A 25 -14.56 -24.75 -3.69
N ALA A 26 -15.53 -24.33 -4.51
CA ALA A 26 -15.50 -23.03 -5.17
C ALA A 26 -15.57 -21.88 -4.15
N ALA A 27 -16.42 -22.00 -3.12
CA ALA A 27 -16.51 -21.01 -2.05
C ALA A 27 -15.19 -20.88 -1.26
N ILE A 28 -14.53 -22.00 -0.95
CA ILE A 28 -13.23 -22.00 -0.26
C ILE A 28 -12.15 -21.35 -1.13
N VAL A 29 -12.07 -21.70 -2.42
CA VAL A 29 -11.10 -21.08 -3.33
C VAL A 29 -11.32 -19.59 -3.45
N CYS A 30 -12.58 -19.13 -3.61
CA CYS A 30 -12.90 -17.71 -3.61
C CYS A 30 -12.48 -17.02 -2.30
N ALA A 31 -12.74 -17.64 -1.15
CA ALA A 31 -12.33 -17.08 0.14
C ALA A 31 -10.80 -16.96 0.25
N VAL A 32 -10.05 -17.97 -0.17
CA VAL A 32 -8.57 -17.93 -0.17
C VAL A 32 -8.04 -16.84 -1.08
N LEU A 33 -8.62 -16.64 -2.27
CA LEU A 33 -8.22 -15.57 -3.18
C LEU A 33 -8.48 -14.18 -2.58
N ILE A 34 -9.64 -13.98 -1.95
CA ILE A 34 -9.97 -12.72 -1.28
C ILE A 34 -9.01 -12.44 -0.13
N ILE A 35 -8.74 -13.44 0.72
CA ILE A 35 -7.79 -13.31 1.83
C ILE A 35 -6.38 -13.03 1.30
N GLY A 36 -5.93 -13.75 0.27
CA GLY A 36 -4.64 -13.54 -0.36
C GLY A 36 -4.49 -12.13 -0.94
N LEU A 37 -5.55 -11.58 -1.55
CA LEU A 37 -5.55 -10.21 -2.08
C LEU A 37 -5.45 -9.17 -0.95
N ILE A 38 -6.18 -9.36 0.15
CA ILE A 38 -6.14 -8.47 1.32
C ILE A 38 -4.76 -8.50 1.98
N LEU A 39 -4.19 -9.69 2.17
CA LEU A 39 -2.85 -9.85 2.72
C LEU A 39 -1.81 -9.23 1.78
N PHE A 40 -1.92 -9.45 0.48
CA PHE A 40 -1.03 -8.82 -0.47
C PHE A 40 -1.13 -7.29 -0.40
N SER A 41 -2.32 -6.70 -0.42
CA SER A 41 -2.47 -5.25 -0.40
C SER A 41 -1.94 -4.62 0.89
N THR A 42 -2.10 -5.29 2.04
CA THR A 42 -1.63 -4.79 3.35
C THR A 42 -0.12 -4.95 3.55
N PHE A 43 0.46 -6.07 3.12
CA PHE A 43 1.89 -6.33 3.31
C PHE A 43 2.77 -5.72 2.21
N HIS A 44 2.21 -5.36 1.05
CA HIS A 44 2.99 -4.88 -0.10
C HIS A 44 3.70 -3.53 0.13
N ASN A 45 3.17 -2.67 1.01
CA ASN A 45 3.76 -1.36 1.33
C ASN A 45 4.23 -1.24 2.80
N TYR A 46 4.24 -2.36 3.52
CA TYR A 46 4.52 -2.36 4.96
C TYR A 46 5.95 -1.89 5.29
N ARG A 47 6.92 -2.20 4.42
CA ARG A 47 8.32 -1.83 4.64
C ARG A 47 8.51 -0.31 4.53
N GLU A 48 7.88 0.28 3.53
CA GLU A 48 7.96 1.70 3.20
C GLU A 48 7.23 2.54 4.24
N GLU A 49 6.04 2.11 4.68
CA GLU A 49 5.34 2.75 5.80
C GLU A 49 6.16 2.68 7.10
N ARG A 50 6.78 1.52 7.37
CA ARG A 50 7.63 1.37 8.56
C ARG A 50 8.84 2.30 8.50
N GLN A 51 9.40 2.53 7.32
CA GLN A 51 10.51 3.44 7.10
C GLN A 51 10.12 4.90 7.42
N VAL A 52 8.96 5.35 6.95
CA VAL A 52 8.43 6.70 7.29
C VAL A 52 8.12 6.82 8.77
N ARG A 53 7.54 5.78 9.39
CA ARG A 53 7.31 5.75 10.84
C ARG A 53 8.61 5.89 11.63
N ALA A 54 9.65 5.15 11.24
CA ALA A 54 10.96 5.24 11.87
C ALA A 54 11.56 6.64 11.72
N PHE A 55 11.42 7.28 10.55
CA PHE A 55 11.83 8.66 10.33
C PHE A 55 11.11 9.63 11.28
N ILE A 56 9.79 9.56 11.35
CA ILE A 56 8.98 10.39 12.26
C ILE A 56 9.38 10.14 13.73
N ASP A 57 9.64 8.90 14.12
CA ASP A 57 10.04 8.57 15.49
C ASP A 57 11.43 9.14 15.83
N LEU A 58 12.35 9.21 14.87
CA LEU A 58 13.63 9.90 15.05
C LEU A 58 13.43 11.41 15.24
N LEU A 59 12.52 12.04 14.47
CA LEU A 59 12.16 13.45 14.65
C LEU A 59 11.56 13.70 16.04
N LYS A 60 10.66 12.83 16.52
CA LYS A 60 10.11 12.91 17.89
C LYS A 60 11.20 12.84 18.96
N ASN A 61 12.18 11.97 18.75
CA ASN A 61 13.31 11.80 19.66
C ASN A 61 14.39 12.88 19.50
N LYS A 62 14.21 13.85 18.58
CA LYS A 62 15.17 14.90 18.23
C LYS A 62 16.50 14.37 17.71
N ASP A 63 16.51 13.14 17.19
CA ASP A 63 17.68 12.53 16.54
C ASP A 63 17.69 12.89 15.04
N PHE A 64 17.97 14.16 14.77
CA PHE A 64 17.97 14.72 13.42
C PHE A 64 19.08 14.13 12.54
N GLN A 65 20.19 13.69 13.13
CA GLN A 65 21.31 13.15 12.39
C GLN A 65 20.98 11.75 11.86
N SER A 66 20.43 10.87 12.70
CA SER A 66 19.92 9.57 12.25
C SER A 66 18.79 9.73 11.23
N ALA A 67 17.88 10.70 11.45
CA ALA A 67 16.81 11.00 10.51
C ALA A 67 17.35 11.44 9.13
N TYR A 68 18.39 12.28 9.11
CA TYR A 68 19.05 12.72 7.88
C TYR A 68 19.75 11.58 7.14
N HIS A 69 20.32 10.60 7.86
CA HIS A 69 20.89 9.41 7.23
C HIS A 69 19.87 8.54 6.48
N MET A 70 18.59 8.59 6.87
CA MET A 70 17.51 7.90 6.13
C MET A 70 17.26 8.49 4.74
N TRP A 71 17.74 9.71 4.47
CA TRP A 71 17.71 10.34 3.15
C TRP A 71 18.87 9.87 2.25
N GLY A 72 19.66 8.88 2.68
CA GLY A 72 20.81 8.38 1.94
C GLY A 72 22.03 9.31 1.98
N CYS A 73 21.91 10.42 2.70
CA CYS A 73 22.98 11.38 2.89
C CYS A 73 23.83 10.98 4.10
N THR A 74 25.11 10.67 3.89
CA THR A 74 26.05 10.36 4.96
C THR A 74 27.27 11.27 4.87
N ASP A 75 28.10 11.30 5.91
CA ASP A 75 29.37 12.05 5.87
C ASP A 75 30.30 11.54 4.75
N ALA A 76 30.16 10.27 4.37
CA ALA A 76 30.89 9.65 3.26
C ALA A 76 30.26 9.95 1.88
N THR A 77 28.94 10.13 1.82
CA THR A 77 28.18 10.42 0.59
C THR A 77 27.23 11.60 0.82
N PRO A 78 27.75 12.84 0.87
CA PRO A 78 26.94 14.00 1.14
C PRO A 78 26.02 14.32 -0.05
N CYS A 79 24.75 14.58 0.23
CA CYS A 79 23.80 15.03 -0.78
C CYS A 79 24.11 16.47 -1.19
N ARG A 80 24.42 16.67 -2.48
CA ARG A 80 24.82 17.99 -3.00
C ARG A 80 23.74 19.05 -2.81
N ASP A 81 22.49 18.70 -3.14
CA ASP A 81 21.38 19.66 -3.23
C ASP A 81 20.51 19.67 -1.94
N TYR A 82 20.78 18.75 -1.01
CA TYR A 82 20.05 18.59 0.26
C TYR A 82 21.00 18.33 1.43
N ASN A 83 21.69 19.37 1.87
CA ASN A 83 22.61 19.29 3.02
C ASN A 83 21.85 19.28 4.36
N PHE A 84 22.56 18.97 5.44
CA PHE A 84 21.97 18.91 6.79
C PHE A 84 21.34 20.24 7.24
N LYS A 85 21.84 21.39 6.77
CA LYS A 85 21.22 22.69 7.08
C LYS A 85 19.81 22.78 6.49
N ARG A 86 19.63 22.42 5.22
CA ARG A 86 18.30 22.40 4.59
C ARG A 86 17.38 21.40 5.28
N PHE A 87 17.91 20.24 5.64
CA PHE A 87 17.17 19.27 6.44
C PHE A 87 16.67 19.88 7.76
N MET A 88 17.50 20.65 8.47
CA MET A 88 17.09 21.34 9.69
C MET A 88 16.09 22.47 9.45
N ASP A 89 16.17 23.15 8.29
CA ASP A 89 15.19 24.17 7.89
C ASP A 89 13.79 23.52 7.67
N ASP A 90 13.74 22.29 7.13
CA ASP A 90 12.49 21.55 6.87
C ASP A 90 11.96 20.76 8.08
N TRP A 91 12.83 20.15 8.88
CA TRP A 91 12.45 19.16 9.91
C TRP A 91 12.92 19.53 11.32
N GLY A 92 13.70 20.58 11.48
CA GLY A 92 14.26 20.99 12.76
C GLY A 92 13.23 21.57 13.73
N PRO A 93 13.66 21.96 14.94
CA PRO A 93 12.76 22.47 15.98
C PRO A 93 12.11 23.83 15.65
N ASN A 94 12.67 24.57 14.70
CA ASN A 94 12.13 25.84 14.21
C ASN A 94 11.44 25.69 12.84
N SER A 95 11.29 24.46 12.35
CA SER A 95 10.67 24.20 11.05
C SER A 95 9.14 24.20 11.14
N PRO A 96 8.43 24.29 10.01
CA PRO A 96 6.98 24.06 9.97
C PRO A 96 6.56 22.67 10.49
N HIS A 97 7.48 21.71 10.51
CA HIS A 97 7.24 20.32 10.89
C HIS A 97 7.83 19.96 12.27
N ALA A 98 8.06 20.96 13.12
CA ALA A 98 8.68 20.78 14.44
C ALA A 98 7.89 19.86 15.38
N ASP A 99 6.55 19.80 15.26
CA ASP A 99 5.71 18.90 16.06
C ASP A 99 5.55 17.53 15.37
N ALA A 100 6.62 16.73 15.43
CA ALA A 100 6.58 15.35 14.94
C ALA A 100 5.66 14.43 15.77
N ALA A 101 5.22 14.82 16.96
CA ALA A 101 4.27 14.04 17.75
C ALA A 101 2.85 14.11 17.17
N ALA A 102 2.51 15.22 16.52
CA ALA A 102 1.25 15.38 15.80
C ALA A 102 1.26 14.78 14.38
N ALA A 103 2.38 14.19 13.94
CA ALA A 103 2.51 13.64 12.60
C ALA A 103 1.53 12.48 12.35
N LYS A 104 0.78 12.56 11.25
CA LYS A 104 -0.11 11.50 10.77
C LYS A 104 0.31 11.04 9.39
N ILE A 105 0.38 9.72 9.21
CA ILE A 105 0.67 9.09 7.93
C ILE A 105 -0.68 8.79 7.26
N ASP A 106 -0.89 9.33 6.06
CA ASP A 106 -2.05 9.01 5.23
C ASP A 106 -1.77 7.80 4.32
N THR A 107 -2.73 7.47 3.47
CA THR A 107 -2.73 6.31 2.59
C THR A 107 -1.54 6.34 1.64
N ALA A 108 -0.73 5.27 1.68
CA ALA A 108 0.41 5.10 0.82
C ALA A 108 0.00 4.79 -0.63
N ASP A 109 0.57 5.52 -1.58
CA ASP A 109 0.38 5.31 -3.00
C ASP A 109 1.61 4.65 -3.64
N SER A 110 1.44 3.46 -4.21
CA SER A 110 2.52 2.76 -4.90
C SER A 110 2.73 3.29 -6.32
N CYS A 111 3.98 3.61 -6.67
CA CYS A 111 4.34 4.36 -7.88
C CYS A 111 5.62 3.81 -8.50
N GLY A 112 5.49 2.94 -9.51
CA GLY A 112 6.67 2.38 -10.20
C GLY A 112 7.64 1.71 -9.23
N THR A 113 8.81 2.31 -9.03
CA THR A 113 9.90 1.80 -8.18
C THR A 113 9.82 2.24 -6.72
N GLY A 114 8.88 3.13 -6.36
CA GLY A 114 8.74 3.64 -4.99
C GLY A 114 7.29 3.73 -4.53
N VAL A 115 7.13 4.36 -3.37
CA VAL A 115 5.85 4.60 -2.72
C VAL A 115 5.83 6.05 -2.23
N VAL A 116 4.75 6.77 -2.54
CA VAL A 116 4.47 8.11 -2.04
C VAL A 116 3.60 7.99 -0.80
N ILE A 117 4.04 8.59 0.30
CA ILE A 117 3.40 8.51 1.61
C ILE A 117 3.22 9.95 2.11
N PRO A 118 1.99 10.50 2.06
CA PRO A 118 1.71 11.82 2.61
C PRO A 118 1.82 11.80 4.15
N VAL A 119 2.56 12.77 4.69
CA VAL A 119 2.67 12.98 6.14
C VAL A 119 2.11 14.35 6.49
N GLU A 120 1.04 14.36 7.28
CA GLU A 120 0.42 15.57 7.80
C GLU A 120 1.02 15.95 9.14
N PHE A 121 1.39 17.21 9.30
CA PHE A 121 1.75 17.81 10.59
C PHE A 121 0.69 18.83 11.00
N GLN A 122 0.66 19.19 12.29
CA GLN A 122 -0.38 20.09 12.79
C GLN A 122 -0.28 21.48 12.15
N GLY A 123 -1.32 21.87 11.40
CA GLY A 123 -1.40 23.20 10.81
C GLY A 123 -0.59 23.42 9.54
N THR A 124 -0.05 22.36 8.93
CA THR A 124 0.65 22.41 7.63
C THR A 124 -0.05 21.55 6.59
N GLU A 125 0.25 21.80 5.31
CA GLU A 125 -0.12 20.87 4.24
C GLU A 125 0.61 19.52 4.40
N ALA A 126 -0.01 18.46 3.86
CA ALA A 126 0.59 17.13 3.86
C ALA A 126 1.86 17.14 3.02
N VAL A 127 2.97 16.63 3.57
CA VAL A 127 4.24 16.51 2.86
C VAL A 127 4.31 15.13 2.22
N PRO A 128 4.30 15.04 0.87
CA PRO A 128 4.39 13.75 0.18
C PRO A 128 5.84 13.24 0.22
N LEU A 129 6.10 12.24 1.06
CA LEU A 129 7.40 11.58 1.15
C LEU A 129 7.48 10.43 0.16
N TRP A 130 8.54 10.39 -0.63
CA TRP A 130 8.89 9.25 -1.48
C TRP A 130 9.76 8.28 -0.69
N VAL A 131 9.43 6.99 -0.75
CA VAL A 131 10.29 5.90 -0.29
C VAL A 131 10.61 4.98 -1.46
N GLU A 132 11.89 4.86 -1.78
CA GLU A 132 12.35 3.95 -2.83
C GLU A 132 12.29 2.50 -2.34
N ARG A 133 11.74 1.57 -3.15
CA ARG A 133 11.57 0.18 -2.70
C ARG A 133 12.90 -0.55 -2.54
N ASP A 134 13.87 -0.28 -3.40
CA ASP A 134 15.13 -1.03 -3.47
C ASP A 134 16.04 -0.74 -2.27
N ASN A 135 16.26 0.53 -1.96
CA ASN A 135 17.22 0.98 -0.95
C ASN A 135 16.55 1.62 0.28
N GLN A 136 15.22 1.78 0.29
CA GLN A 136 14.46 2.37 1.40
C GLN A 136 14.91 3.78 1.78
N ILE A 137 15.49 4.51 0.82
CA ILE A 137 15.87 5.92 0.99
C ILE A 137 14.60 6.77 0.92
N ILE A 138 14.52 7.73 1.84
CA ILE A 138 13.45 8.72 1.90
C ILE A 138 13.85 9.95 1.08
N GLY A 139 12.89 10.52 0.35
CA GLY A 139 13.06 11.78 -0.34
C GLY A 139 11.74 12.55 -0.46
N PHE A 140 11.79 13.73 -1.05
CA PHE A 140 10.58 14.44 -1.46
C PHE A 140 9.99 13.79 -2.71
N SER A 141 8.68 13.60 -2.73
CA SER A 141 7.98 13.15 -3.92
C SER A 141 7.92 14.28 -4.98
N PRO A 142 8.19 13.98 -6.26
CA PRO A 142 8.07 14.98 -7.32
C PRO A 142 6.61 15.38 -7.61
N ASP A 143 5.65 14.50 -7.36
CA ASP A 143 4.21 14.72 -7.51
C ASP A 143 3.50 14.39 -6.17
N PRO A 144 2.45 15.13 -5.76
CA PRO A 144 1.75 14.90 -4.49
C PRO A 144 0.95 13.58 -4.48
N GLU A 145 0.46 13.18 -5.65
CA GLU A 145 -0.27 11.94 -5.85
C GLU A 145 0.30 11.21 -7.06
N CYS A 146 0.26 9.90 -7.02
CA CYS A 146 0.60 9.14 -8.20
C CYS A 146 -0.57 9.11 -9.16
N ARG A 147 -0.33 9.68 -10.34
CA ARG A 147 -1.22 9.53 -11.51
C ARG A 147 -1.27 8.05 -11.91
N LYS A 148 -2.04 7.25 -11.17
CA LYS A 148 -2.37 5.87 -11.54
C LYS A 148 -3.08 5.93 -12.88
N ARG A 149 -2.64 5.10 -13.82
CA ARG A 149 -3.36 4.87 -15.07
C ARG A 149 -4.74 4.35 -14.68
N ARG A 150 -5.77 5.20 -14.78
CA ARG A 150 -7.14 4.83 -14.43
C ARG A 150 -7.52 3.63 -15.29
N LEU A 151 -7.58 2.45 -14.67
CA LEU A 151 -8.04 1.25 -15.36
C LEU A 151 -9.55 1.42 -15.58
N HIS A 152 -9.94 1.68 -16.83
CA HIS A 152 -11.34 1.84 -17.26
C HIS A 152 -12.11 0.50 -17.24
N ILE A 153 -11.84 -0.38 -16.26
CA ILE A 153 -12.47 -1.69 -16.13
C ILE A 153 -14.00 -1.55 -16.00
N ARG A 154 -14.46 -0.52 -15.28
CA ARG A 154 -15.88 -0.26 -15.10
C ARG A 154 -16.56 0.18 -16.41
N GLU A 155 -15.90 0.98 -17.23
CA GLU A 155 -16.40 1.35 -18.57
C GLU A 155 -16.32 0.17 -19.54
N PHE A 156 -15.28 -0.65 -19.44
CA PHE A 156 -15.14 -1.89 -20.20
C PHE A 156 -16.33 -2.83 -19.92
N PHE A 157 -16.65 -3.11 -18.64
CA PHE A 157 -17.79 -3.96 -18.30
C PHE A 157 -19.13 -3.31 -18.59
N SER A 158 -19.28 -2.00 -18.37
CA SER A 158 -20.48 -1.25 -18.78
C SER A 158 -20.77 -1.46 -20.26
N ASN A 159 -19.76 -1.31 -21.12
CA ASN A 159 -19.92 -1.48 -22.57
C ASN A 159 -20.12 -2.93 -23.00
N LEU A 160 -19.62 -3.90 -22.20
CA LEU A 160 -19.80 -5.33 -22.47
C LEU A 160 -21.23 -5.80 -22.15
N PHE A 161 -21.86 -5.24 -21.11
CA PHE A 161 -23.20 -5.65 -20.65
C PHE A 161 -24.35 -4.76 -21.16
N HIS A 162 -24.07 -3.62 -21.80
CA HIS A 162 -25.11 -2.77 -22.44
C HIS A 162 -25.40 -3.14 -23.90
N LYS A 163 -24.76 -4.19 -24.42
CA LYS A 163 -24.93 -4.69 -25.79
C LYS A 163 -25.43 -6.14 -25.78
N SER A 164 -26.57 -6.39 -25.12
CA SER A 164 -27.41 -7.57 -25.38
C SER A 164 -28.87 -7.16 -25.44
#